data_AF-A0A2T2VIT9-F1
#
_entry.id   AF-A0A2T2VIT9-F1
#
_cell.length_a   1.000
_cell.length_b   1.000
_cell.length_c   1.000
_cell.angle_alpha   90.00
_cell.angle_beta   90.00
_cell.angle_gamma   90.00
#
_symmetry.space_group_name_H-M   'P 1'
#
loop_
_entity.id
_entity.type
_entity.pdbx_description
1 polymer ?
#
loop_
_entity_poly.entity_id
_entity_poly.type
_entity_poly.pdbx_seq_one_letter_code
_entity_poly.pdbx_strand_id
1 'polypeptide(L)'
;MRQLILINAIVPTIFAYGRHLDNQNYKDQALELLEQIPPEQNAIIKKWKELDMKPASAFDTQALLELKENYCDNRKCLNCSIGNRILQEPLMTYNGKLQF
;
A
#
# COMPACT_ATOMS: atom_id res chain seq x y z
N MET A 1 1.06 -19.27 -5.53
CA MET A 1 -0.25 -19.70 -6.08
C MET A 1 -1.37 -19.55 -5.06
N ARG A 2 -1.33 -20.20 -3.88
CA ARG A 2 -2.41 -20.09 -2.86
C ARG A 2 -2.74 -18.65 -2.40
N GLN A 3 -1.72 -17.82 -2.16
CA GLN A 3 -1.91 -16.44 -1.69
C GLN A 3 -2.61 -15.54 -2.72
N LEU A 4 -2.37 -15.72 -4.02
CA LEU A 4 -2.98 -14.89 -5.07
C LEU A 4 -4.50 -15.00 -5.10
N ILE A 5 -5.03 -16.21 -4.85
CA ILE A 5 -6.49 -16.42 -4.80
C ILE A 5 -7.07 -15.76 -3.54
N LEU A 6 -6.36 -15.84 -2.41
CA LEU A 6 -6.81 -15.19 -1.18
C LEU A 6 -6.91 -13.66 -1.37
N ILE A 7 -5.85 -13.05 -1.91
CA ILE A 7 -5.76 -11.61 -2.10
C ILE A 7 -6.73 -11.11 -3.17
N ASN A 8 -6.79 -11.77 -4.34
CA ASN A 8 -7.54 -11.23 -5.49
C ASN A 8 -9.00 -11.69 -5.57
N ALA A 9 -9.37 -12.77 -4.89
CA ALA A 9 -10.72 -13.33 -4.98
C ALA A 9 -11.42 -13.42 -3.62
N ILE A 10 -10.80 -14.06 -2.63
CA ILE A 10 -11.48 -14.32 -1.35
C ILE A 10 -11.68 -13.03 -0.54
N VAL A 11 -10.61 -12.27 -0.30
CA VAL A 11 -10.67 -11.01 0.45
C VAL A 11 -11.67 -10.02 -0.18
N PRO A 12 -11.62 -9.71 -1.49
CA PRO A 12 -12.57 -8.78 -2.10
C PRO A 12 -14.02 -9.28 -2.04
N THR A 13 -14.22 -10.60 -2.14
CA THR A 13 -15.56 -11.20 -2.04
C THR A 13 -16.14 -11.03 -0.63
N ILE A 14 -15.36 -11.32 0.41
CA ILE A 14 -15.80 -11.14 1.81
C ILE A 14 -16.09 -9.66 2.09
N PHE A 15 -15.20 -8.76 1.66
CA PHE A 15 -15.39 -7.32 1.86
C PHE A 15 -16.64 -6.80 1.11
N ALA A 16 -16.85 -7.23 -0.15
CA ALA A 16 -18.02 -6.87 -0.92
C ALA A 16 -19.32 -7.40 -0.29
N TYR A 17 -19.30 -8.62 0.26
CA TYR A 17 -20.43 -9.18 0.99
C TYR A 17 -20.76 -8.37 2.25
N GLY A 18 -19.74 -7.99 3.03
CA GLY A 18 -19.91 -7.09 4.17
C GLY A 18 -20.47 -5.72 3.78
N ARG A 19 -20.04 -5.15 2.65
CA ARG A 19 -20.65 -3.92 2.11
C ARG A 19 -22.10 -4.11 1.68
N HIS A 20 -22.43 -5.21 1.01
CA HIS A 20 -23.78 -5.47 0.55
C HIS A 20 -24.79 -5.61 1.71
N LEU A 21 -24.36 -6.22 2.81
CA LEU A 21 -25.18 -6.40 4.01
C LEU A 21 -25.10 -5.23 5.00
N ASP A 22 -24.34 -4.18 4.68
CA ASP A 22 -23.93 -3.12 5.62
C ASP A 22 -23.42 -3.65 6.98
N ASN A 23 -22.64 -4.73 6.92
CA ASN A 23 -22.12 -5.42 8.09
C ASN A 23 -20.61 -5.19 8.20
N GLN A 24 -20.22 -4.44 9.22
CA GLN A 24 -18.82 -4.07 9.46
C GLN A 24 -17.94 -5.28 9.82
N ASN A 25 -18.48 -6.28 10.52
CA ASN A 25 -17.71 -7.46 10.95
C ASN A 25 -17.10 -8.21 9.76
N TYR A 26 -17.83 -8.35 8.66
CA TYR A 26 -17.30 -9.00 7.45
C TYR A 26 -16.22 -8.16 6.76
N LYS A 27 -16.34 -6.83 6.79
CA LYS A 27 -15.32 -5.94 6.23
C LYS A 27 -14.03 -6.06 7.03
N ASP A 28 -14.14 -6.01 8.35
CA ASP A 28 -13.00 -6.14 9.26
C ASP A 28 -12.33 -7.51 9.12
N GLN A 29 -13.11 -8.60 9.06
CA GLN A 29 -12.59 -9.95 8.79
C GLN A 29 -11.81 -10.05 7.47
N ALA A 30 -12.23 -9.34 6.42
CA ALA A 30 -11.49 -9.33 5.16
C ALA A 30 -10.13 -8.61 5.29
N LEU A 31 -10.08 -7.53 6.09
CA LEU A 31 -8.84 -6.80 6.35
C LEU A 31 -7.91 -7.60 7.27
N GLU A 32 -8.43 -8.19 8.35
CA GLU A 32 -7.68 -9.11 9.23
C GLU A 32 -7.09 -10.29 8.45
N LEU A 33 -7.82 -10.81 7.46
CA LEU A 33 -7.30 -11.86 6.58
C LEU A 33 -6.12 -11.37 5.74
N LEU A 34 -6.15 -10.13 5.23
CA LEU A 34 -5.00 -9.56 4.50
C LEU A 34 -3.77 -9.37 5.41
N GLU A 35 -3.98 -8.96 6.66
CA GLU A 35 -2.90 -8.78 7.64
C GLU A 35 -2.19 -10.10 7.98
N GLN A 36 -2.89 -11.24 7.90
CA GLN A 36 -2.32 -12.56 8.16
C GLN A 36 -1.58 -13.18 6.97
N ILE A 37 -1.75 -12.63 5.76
CA ILE A 37 -1.09 -13.14 4.56
C ILE A 37 0.31 -12.50 4.46
N PRO A 38 1.38 -13.27 4.19
CA PRO A 38 2.71 -12.72 3.99
C PRO A 38 2.76 -11.66 2.88
N PRO A 39 3.70 -10.68 2.94
CA PRO A 39 3.86 -9.65 1.91
C PRO A 39 4.02 -10.25 0.52
N GLU A 40 3.39 -9.62 -0.46
CA GLU A 40 3.56 -10.00 -1.85
C GLU A 40 5.01 -9.83 -2.31
N GLN A 41 5.43 -10.70 -3.23
CA GLN A 41 6.76 -10.70 -3.81
C GLN A 41 6.66 -10.37 -5.29
N ASN A 42 6.81 -9.09 -5.61
CA ASN A 42 6.81 -8.59 -6.98
C ASN A 42 7.85 -7.46 -7.16
N ALA A 43 8.11 -7.07 -8.42
CA ALA A 43 9.13 -6.09 -8.75
C ALA A 43 8.83 -4.68 -8.16
N ILE A 44 7.56 -4.34 -7.95
CA ILE A 44 7.16 -3.06 -7.36
C ILE A 44 7.49 -3.05 -5.86
N ILE A 45 7.07 -4.09 -5.13
CA ILE A 45 7.37 -4.22 -3.70
C ILE A 45 8.87 -4.31 -3.44
N LYS A 46 9.64 -4.90 -4.36
CA LYS A 46 11.10 -4.89 -4.28
C LYS A 46 11.66 -3.46 -4.24
N LYS A 47 11.17 -2.56 -5.09
CA LYS A 47 11.59 -1.13 -5.09
C LYS A 47 11.20 -0.41 -3.80
N TRP A 48 10.01 -0.70 -3.25
CA TRP A 48 9.63 -0.15 -1.95
C TRP A 48 10.58 -0.61 -0.83
N LYS A 49 11.00 -1.88 -0.84
CA LYS A 49 12.00 -2.40 0.10
C LYS A 49 13.38 -1.75 -0.04
N GLU A 50 13.77 -1.38 -1.26
CA GLU A 50 15.01 -0.61 -1.53
C GLU A 50 14.96 0.81 -0.93
N LEU A 51 13.75 1.36 -0.73
CA LEU A 51 13.50 2.63 -0.03
C LEU A 51 13.30 2.45 1.50
N ASP A 52 13.80 1.35 2.06
CA ASP A 52 13.70 0.96 3.48
C ASP A 52 12.26 0.73 4.00
N MET A 53 11.28 0.57 3.10
CA MET A 53 9.92 0.24 3.48
C MET A 53 9.76 -1.27 3.67
N LYS A 54 9.33 -1.69 4.86
CA LYS A 54 9.26 -3.09 5.27
C LYS A 54 7.81 -3.54 5.47
N PRO A 55 7.07 -3.86 4.39
CA PRO A 55 5.71 -4.39 4.52
C PRO A 55 5.75 -5.71 5.30
N ALA A 56 4.87 -5.86 6.27
CA ALA A 56 4.77 -7.02 7.16
C ALA A 56 3.70 -8.02 6.68
N SER A 57 2.75 -7.56 5.86
CA SER A 57 1.64 -8.37 5.35
C SER A 57 1.24 -8.02 3.91
N ALA A 58 0.29 -8.79 3.36
CA ALA A 58 -0.36 -8.47 2.09
C ALA A 58 -1.21 -7.20 2.20
N PHE A 59 -1.76 -6.90 3.37
CA PHE A 59 -2.44 -5.61 3.62
C PHE A 59 -1.51 -4.44 3.28
N ASP A 60 -0.27 -4.48 3.78
CA ASP A 60 0.71 -3.44 3.50
C ASP A 60 1.08 -3.40 2.01
N THR A 61 1.36 -4.55 1.39
CA THR A 61 1.75 -4.54 -0.03
C THR A 61 0.63 -4.06 -0.94
N GLN A 62 -0.62 -4.40 -0.65
CA GLN A 62 -1.79 -3.89 -1.38
C GLN A 62 -1.93 -2.38 -1.19
N ALA A 63 -1.76 -1.86 0.03
CA ALA A 63 -1.77 -0.40 0.27
C ALA A 63 -0.67 0.33 -0.52
N LEU A 64 0.52 -0.27 -0.65
CA LEU A 64 1.64 0.32 -1.41
C LEU A 64 1.46 0.25 -2.92
N LEU A 65 0.83 -0.81 -3.43
CA LEU A 65 0.45 -0.92 -4.84
C LEU A 65 -0.58 0.15 -5.19
N GLU A 66 -1.64 0.28 -4.38
CA GLU A 66 -2.68 1.30 -4.54
C GLU A 66 -2.12 2.72 -4.45
N LEU A 67 -1.25 2.99 -3.47
CA LEU A 67 -0.54 4.27 -3.36
C LEU A 67 0.24 4.58 -4.64
N LYS A 68 1.00 3.61 -5.14
CA LYS A 68 1.82 3.80 -6.34
C LYS A 68 0.96 4.08 -7.56
N GLU A 69 -0.03 3.25 -7.82
CA GLU A 69 -0.88 3.32 -9.02
C GLU A 69 -1.72 4.60 -9.01
N ASN A 70 -2.40 4.89 -7.90
CA ASN A 70 -3.36 5.99 -7.86
C ASN A 70 -2.74 7.37 -7.57
N TYR A 71 -1.57 7.42 -6.93
CA TYR A 71 -0.91 8.67 -6.57
C TYR A 71 0.46 8.87 -7.22
N CYS A 72 1.42 7.97 -6.98
CA CYS A 72 2.81 8.18 -7.41
C CYS A 72 2.96 8.24 -8.93
N ASP A 73 2.35 7.29 -9.65
CA ASP A 73 2.46 7.19 -11.10
C ASP A 73 1.75 8.34 -11.81
N ASN A 74 0.69 8.85 -11.18
CA ASN A 74 -0.05 10.03 -11.63
C ASN A 74 0.51 11.36 -11.10
N ARG A 75 1.63 11.33 -10.35
CA ARG A 75 2.28 12.52 -9.74
C ARG A 75 1.34 13.37 -8.87
N LYS A 76 0.34 12.74 -8.21
CA LYS A 76 -0.64 13.43 -7.35
C LYS A 76 -0.09 13.71 -5.94
N CYS A 77 1.20 14.07 -5.82
CA CYS A 77 1.87 14.23 -4.53
C CYS A 77 1.20 15.29 -3.63
N LEU A 78 0.66 16.36 -4.23
CA LEU A 78 -0.07 17.41 -3.51
C LEU A 78 -1.40 16.92 -2.89
N ASN A 79 -1.95 15.81 -3.40
CA ASN A 79 -3.16 15.18 -2.88
C ASN A 79 -2.85 13.94 -2.02
N CYS A 80 -1.58 13.59 -1.85
CA CYS A 80 -1.12 12.45 -1.08
C CYS A 80 -0.57 12.92 0.26
N SER A 81 -1.03 12.37 1.38
CA SER A 81 -0.50 12.73 2.71
C SER A 81 0.99 12.44 2.85
N ILE A 82 1.46 11.31 2.30
CA ILE A 82 2.88 10.94 2.26
C ILE A 82 3.67 11.91 1.37
N GLY A 83 3.17 12.18 0.16
CA GLY A 83 3.80 13.10 -0.78
C GLY A 83 3.93 14.52 -0.22
N ASN A 84 2.86 15.03 0.40
CA ASN A 84 2.86 16.34 1.07
C ASN A 84 3.90 16.40 2.19
N ARG A 85 4.03 15.34 2.99
CA ARG A 85 5.05 15.28 4.04
C ARG A 85 6.46 15.33 3.45
N ILE A 86 6.75 14.54 2.42
CA ILE A 86 8.06 14.55 1.74
C ILE A 86 8.40 15.93 1.18
N LEU A 87 7.43 16.64 0.59
CA LEU A 87 7.63 17.98 0.02
C LEU A 87 7.86 19.07 1.08
N GLN A 88 7.36 18.85 2.30
CA GLN A 88 7.55 19.76 3.43
C GLN A 88 8.82 19.49 4.22
N GLU A 89 9.42 18.31 4.06
CA GLU A 89 10.70 18.01 4.70
C GLU A 89 11.77 18.94 4.10
N PRO A 90 12.43 19.77 4.94
CA PRO A 90 13.53 20.60 4.45
C PRO A 90 14.58 19.68 3.88
N LEU A 91 14.97 19.90 2.61
CA LEU A 91 15.97 19.12 1.92
C LEU A 91 17.20 18.93 2.84
N MET A 92 17.34 17.72 3.38
CA MET A 92 18.57 17.33 4.04
C MET A 92 19.65 17.36 2.96
N THR A 93 20.49 18.39 3.00
CA THR A 93 21.59 18.56 2.07
C THR A 93 22.49 17.33 2.14
N TYR A 94 22.51 16.50 1.09
CA TYR A 94 23.60 15.55 0.92
C TYR A 94 24.80 16.35 0.41
N ASN A 95 25.81 16.55 1.26
CA ASN A 95 27.03 17.34 0.97
C ASN A 95 26.82 18.83 0.60
N GLY A 96 25.86 19.51 1.22
CA GLY A 96 25.84 21.00 1.24
C GLY A 96 25.68 21.69 -0.13
N LYS A 97 25.18 21.01 -1.17
CA LYS A 97 24.88 21.66 -2.45
C LYS A 97 23.44 21.37 -2.87
N LEU A 98 22.65 22.44 -2.96
CA LEU A 98 21.39 22.45 -3.70
C LEU A 98 21.76 22.34 -5.19
N GLN A 99 21.35 21.25 -5.84
CA GLN A 99 21.38 21.16 -7.30
C GLN A 99 19.95 21.41 -7.81
N PHE A 100 19.82 22.46 -8.63
CA PHE A 100 18.70 22.66 -9.55
C PHE A 100 18.86 21.73 -10.75
#